data_AF-A0A0S7YYH0-F1
#
_entry.id   AF-A0A0S7YYH0-F1
#
_cell.length_a   1.000
_cell.length_b   1.000
_cell.length_c   1.000
_cell.angle_alpha   90.00
_cell.angle_beta   90.00
_cell.angle_gamma   90.00
#
_symmetry.space_group_name_H-M   'P 1'
#
loop_
_entity.id
_entity.type
_entity.pdbx_description
1 polymer ?
#
loop_
_entity_poly.entity_id
_entity_poly.type
_entity_poly.pdbx_seq_one_letter_code
_entity_poly.pdbx_strand_id
1 'polypeptide(L)'
;MRSRTHRWIRRRQGPDRGPVRLRRGRIYILPTGLGLAFGIMLFAMLMGSLNYGNNLGLALTFLLTALALVAMHACHRNLDGIAIASAGTDPPFAGQPAGFALNLRNESIAARIDIEACRERREADATVSLPPDSDAKVQVQMPTARRGRVHLRRFEVATRFPFGLFRAWAVLHPDTECLVYPRPAADAPPPPRAATGEDGASGRGEDDFSGLKNYHPGDPPRRIAWKAHARGGELLVKEFAGADESTLVFDLESAPGADLEAKLSVMARWVVEAHANGQPFGVRLPGTEVDTGLGDAQRRLCLDALARYGLTEEPDVELD
;
A
#
# COMPACT_ATOMS: atom_id res chain seq x y z
N MET A 1 18.10 -26.39 -5.93
CA MET A 1 17.62 -26.37 -7.35
C MET A 1 16.76 -25.13 -7.70
N ARG A 2 16.01 -24.54 -6.75
CA ARG A 2 15.06 -23.43 -6.98
C ARG A 2 15.68 -22.08 -7.35
N SER A 3 16.87 -21.74 -6.86
CA SER A 3 17.52 -20.43 -7.11
C SER A 3 18.14 -20.28 -8.51
N ARG A 4 18.48 -21.37 -9.20
CA ARG A 4 19.11 -21.35 -10.53
C ARG A 4 18.14 -20.97 -11.65
N THR A 5 16.90 -21.43 -11.59
CA THR A 5 15.85 -21.08 -12.55
C THR A 5 15.48 -19.61 -12.47
N HIS A 6 15.40 -19.04 -11.25
CA HIS A 6 15.08 -17.62 -11.06
C HIS A 6 16.18 -16.68 -11.58
N ARG A 7 17.45 -17.02 -11.34
CA ARG A 7 18.59 -16.25 -11.85
C ARG A 7 18.68 -16.28 -13.38
N TRP A 8 18.30 -17.40 -14.00
CA TRP A 8 18.22 -17.53 -15.46
C TRP A 8 17.06 -16.72 -16.07
N ILE A 9 15.89 -16.72 -15.44
CA ILE A 9 14.73 -15.92 -15.88
C ILE A 9 15.04 -14.42 -15.82
N ARG A 10 15.62 -13.93 -14.72
CA ARG A 10 16.01 -12.52 -14.55
C ARG A 10 17.01 -12.05 -15.62
N ARG A 11 18.01 -12.88 -15.96
CA ARG A 11 18.98 -12.58 -17.02
C ARG A 11 18.36 -12.47 -18.42
N ARG A 12 17.23 -13.16 -18.67
CA ARG A 12 16.59 -13.19 -19.99
C ARG A 12 15.56 -12.08 -20.19
N GLN A 13 14.99 -11.52 -19.11
CA GLN A 13 13.83 -10.63 -19.20
C GLN A 13 14.15 -9.15 -18.95
N GLY A 14 15.22 -8.83 -18.20
CA GLY A 14 15.58 -7.44 -17.85
C GLY A 14 14.58 -6.78 -16.87
N PRO A 15 14.88 -5.56 -16.38
CA PRO A 15 13.92 -4.78 -15.61
C PRO A 15 12.77 -4.32 -16.52
N ASP A 16 11.56 -4.63 -16.11
CA ASP A 16 10.37 -4.32 -16.90
C ASP A 16 9.90 -2.89 -16.59
N ARG A 17 10.32 -1.93 -17.42
CA ARG A 17 9.89 -0.52 -17.33
C ARG A 17 8.67 -0.29 -18.22
N GLY A 18 7.55 0.12 -17.60
CA GLY A 18 6.31 0.44 -18.30
C GLY A 18 5.29 -0.71 -18.34
N PRO A 19 4.15 -0.55 -19.03
CA PRO A 19 3.13 -1.59 -19.11
C PRO A 19 3.70 -2.84 -19.78
N VAL A 20 3.84 -3.90 -19.00
CA VAL A 20 4.42 -5.17 -19.46
C VAL A 20 3.32 -5.97 -20.13
N ARG A 21 3.44 -6.13 -21.44
CA ARG A 21 2.58 -7.07 -22.16
C ARG A 21 3.16 -8.47 -22.04
N LEU A 22 2.39 -9.39 -21.46
CA LEU A 22 2.73 -10.79 -21.41
C LEU A 22 2.73 -11.34 -22.84
N ARG A 23 3.92 -11.65 -23.36
CA ARG A 23 4.12 -12.32 -24.65
C ARG A 23 4.44 -13.80 -24.42
N ARG A 24 4.03 -14.66 -25.35
CA ARG A 24 4.28 -16.12 -25.37
C ARG A 24 5.64 -16.57 -24.84
N GLY A 25 6.73 -15.89 -25.22
CA GLY A 25 8.11 -16.25 -24.81
C GLY A 25 8.42 -16.09 -23.31
N ARG A 26 7.52 -15.49 -22.52
CA ARG A 26 7.67 -15.31 -21.07
C ARG A 26 6.73 -16.22 -20.24
N ILE A 27 5.85 -16.96 -20.91
CA ILE A 27 4.85 -17.81 -20.25
C ILE A 27 5.39 -19.23 -20.19
N TYR A 28 5.51 -19.76 -18.97
CA TYR A 28 5.90 -21.13 -18.71
C TYR A 28 4.65 -21.95 -18.38
N ILE A 29 4.61 -23.21 -18.81
CA ILE A 29 3.50 -24.13 -18.53
C ILE A 29 4.04 -25.46 -18.00
N LEU A 30 3.43 -25.97 -16.93
CA LEU A 30 3.74 -27.29 -16.36
C LEU A 30 2.44 -28.00 -15.97
N PRO A 31 2.41 -29.34 -16.01
CA PRO A 31 1.30 -30.11 -15.44
C PRO A 31 1.26 -29.91 -13.92
N THR A 32 0.05 -29.83 -13.38
CA THR A 32 -0.18 -29.84 -11.93
C THR A 32 -0.12 -31.27 -11.38
N GLY A 33 -0.24 -31.44 -10.06
CA GLY A 33 -0.39 -32.78 -9.48
C GLY A 33 -1.59 -33.55 -10.05
N LEU A 34 -2.71 -32.85 -10.29
CA LEU A 34 -3.90 -33.42 -10.94
C LEU A 34 -3.61 -33.76 -12.41
N GLY A 35 -2.92 -32.88 -13.14
CA GLY A 35 -2.49 -33.15 -14.52
C GLY A 35 -1.57 -34.38 -14.65
N LEU A 36 -0.65 -34.57 -13.69
CA LEU A 36 0.22 -35.74 -13.64
C LEU A 36 -0.58 -37.02 -13.36
N ALA A 37 -1.48 -37.01 -12.36
CA ALA A 37 -2.35 -38.14 -12.07
C ALA A 37 -3.24 -38.52 -13.27
N PHE A 38 -3.80 -37.52 -13.94
CA PHE A 38 -4.58 -37.69 -15.16
C PHE A 38 -3.73 -38.31 -16.29
N GLY A 39 -2.49 -37.85 -16.47
CA GLY A 39 -1.56 -38.43 -17.43
C GLY A 39 -1.22 -39.90 -17.14
N ILE A 40 -1.00 -40.25 -15.87
CA ILE A 40 -0.77 -41.64 -15.44
C ILE A 40 -2.01 -42.50 -15.72
N MET A 41 -3.20 -41.99 -15.42
CA MET A 41 -4.47 -42.67 -15.69
C MET A 41 -4.64 -42.93 -17.20
N LEU A 42 -4.41 -41.92 -18.04
CA LEU A 42 -4.48 -42.10 -19.50
C LEU A 42 -3.47 -43.14 -20.00
N PHE A 43 -2.27 -43.15 -19.44
CA PHE A 43 -1.25 -44.14 -19.79
C PHE A 43 -1.68 -45.56 -19.40
N ALA A 44 -2.19 -45.75 -18.18
CA ALA A 44 -2.70 -47.04 -17.72
C ALA A 44 -3.89 -47.52 -18.57
N MET A 45 -4.80 -46.62 -18.90
CA MET A 45 -5.96 -46.90 -19.74
C MET A 45 -5.54 -47.26 -21.17
N LEU A 46 -4.52 -46.59 -21.72
CA LEU A 46 -3.97 -46.90 -23.04
C LEU A 46 -3.35 -48.31 -23.05
N MET A 47 -2.52 -48.63 -22.05
CA MET A 47 -1.94 -49.97 -21.91
C MET A 47 -3.00 -51.05 -21.74
N GLY A 48 -4.01 -50.82 -20.89
CA GLY A 48 -5.12 -51.76 -20.72
C GLY A 48 -5.90 -51.97 -22.02
N SER A 49 -6.23 -50.88 -22.71
CA SER A 49 -7.01 -50.95 -23.96
C SER A 49 -6.24 -51.66 -25.09
N LEU A 50 -4.91 -51.44 -25.17
CA LEU A 50 -4.05 -52.15 -26.12
C LEU A 50 -3.94 -53.65 -25.78
N ASN A 51 -3.79 -54.00 -24.50
CA ASN A 51 -3.66 -55.39 -24.07
C ASN A 51 -4.93 -56.21 -24.38
N TYR A 52 -6.11 -55.65 -24.09
CA TYR A 52 -7.39 -56.33 -24.29
C TYR A 52 -8.01 -56.12 -25.68
N GLY A 53 -7.35 -55.40 -26.60
CA GLY A 53 -7.90 -55.06 -27.91
C GLY A 53 -9.21 -54.26 -27.83
N ASN A 54 -9.40 -53.47 -26.77
CA ASN A 54 -10.63 -52.71 -26.53
C ASN A 54 -10.61 -51.39 -27.32
N ASN A 55 -11.19 -51.41 -28.53
CA ASN A 55 -11.27 -50.23 -29.41
C ASN A 55 -12.00 -49.04 -28.78
N LEU A 56 -13.04 -49.27 -27.96
CA LEU A 56 -13.75 -48.19 -27.27
C LEU A 56 -12.85 -47.51 -26.23
N GLY A 57 -12.04 -48.31 -25.50
CA GLY A 57 -11.05 -47.81 -24.57
C GLY A 57 -9.99 -46.94 -25.26
N LEU A 58 -9.47 -47.38 -26.41
CA LEU A 58 -8.55 -46.60 -27.23
C LEU A 58 -9.17 -45.26 -27.67
N ALA A 59 -10.39 -45.29 -28.22
CA ALA A 59 -11.08 -44.08 -28.67
C ALA A 59 -11.25 -43.06 -27.53
N LEU A 60 -11.66 -43.51 -26.34
CA LEU A 60 -11.81 -42.64 -25.18
C LEU A 60 -10.46 -42.09 -24.68
N THR A 61 -9.38 -42.88 -24.67
CA THR A 61 -8.05 -42.37 -24.31
C THR A 61 -7.57 -41.26 -25.24
N PHE A 62 -7.76 -41.43 -26.55
CA PHE A 62 -7.37 -40.41 -27.53
C PHE A 62 -8.23 -39.16 -27.43
N LEU A 63 -9.54 -39.31 -27.20
CA LEU A 63 -10.44 -38.18 -26.98
C LEU A 63 -10.03 -37.34 -25.75
N LEU A 64 -9.77 -38.01 -24.62
CA LEU A 64 -9.34 -37.35 -23.39
C LEU A 64 -7.95 -36.70 -23.54
N THR A 65 -7.05 -37.34 -24.29
CA THR A 65 -5.73 -36.76 -24.61
C THR A 65 -5.89 -35.51 -25.47
N ALA A 66 -6.73 -35.55 -26.50
CA ALA A 66 -7.02 -34.38 -27.34
C ALA A 66 -7.61 -33.24 -26.51
N LEU A 67 -8.55 -33.54 -25.60
CA LEU A 67 -9.12 -32.54 -24.68
C LEU A 67 -8.05 -31.94 -23.75
N ALA A 68 -7.11 -32.75 -23.26
CA ALA A 68 -6.00 -32.26 -22.44
C ALA A 68 -5.05 -31.35 -23.23
N LEU A 69 -4.78 -31.65 -24.51
CA LEU A 69 -3.98 -30.77 -25.38
C LEU A 69 -4.70 -29.45 -25.65
N VAL A 70 -6.01 -29.47 -25.88
CA VAL A 70 -6.82 -28.26 -26.02
C VAL A 70 -6.80 -27.45 -24.72
N ALA A 71 -6.94 -28.11 -23.56
CA ALA A 71 -6.85 -27.45 -22.25
C ALA A 71 -5.48 -26.83 -22.01
N MET A 72 -4.40 -27.50 -22.39
CA MET A 72 -3.03 -26.97 -22.32
C MET A 72 -2.90 -25.69 -23.18
N HIS A 73 -3.43 -25.73 -24.41
CA HIS A 73 -3.41 -24.57 -25.30
C HIS A 73 -4.24 -23.40 -24.77
N ALA A 74 -5.45 -23.69 -24.26
CA ALA A 74 -6.32 -22.70 -23.64
C ALA A 74 -5.66 -22.06 -22.41
N CYS A 75 -5.03 -22.87 -21.54
CA CYS A 75 -4.30 -22.41 -20.37
C CYS A 75 -3.17 -21.43 -20.74
N HIS A 76 -2.36 -21.77 -21.75
CA HIS A 76 -1.31 -20.87 -22.23
C HIS A 76 -1.87 -19.60 -22.84
N ARG A 77 -2.90 -19.73 -23.69
CA ARG A 77 -3.55 -18.58 -24.34
C ARG A 77 -4.19 -17.65 -23.32
N ASN A 78 -4.67 -18.15 -22.19
CA ASN A 78 -5.36 -17.36 -21.17
C ASN A 78 -4.49 -16.25 -20.58
N LEU A 79 -3.16 -16.43 -20.50
CA LEU A 79 -2.21 -15.39 -20.07
C LEU A 79 -1.63 -14.55 -21.22
N ASP A 80 -1.65 -15.07 -22.45
CA ASP A 80 -1.01 -14.42 -23.61
C ASP A 80 -1.73 -13.12 -23.99
N GLY A 81 -1.01 -12.00 -23.97
CA GLY A 81 -1.51 -10.70 -24.42
C GLY A 81 -2.05 -9.78 -23.32
N ILE A 82 -2.12 -10.23 -22.05
CA ILE A 82 -2.50 -9.36 -20.92
C ILE A 82 -1.43 -8.28 -20.74
N ALA A 83 -1.86 -7.02 -20.67
CA ALA A 83 -0.99 -5.89 -20.34
C ALA A 83 -1.09 -5.61 -18.84
N ILE A 84 0.07 -5.45 -18.20
CA ILE A 84 0.15 -5.26 -16.74
C ILE A 84 0.88 -3.95 -16.47
N ALA A 85 0.22 -3.03 -15.78
CA ALA A 85 0.80 -1.76 -15.36
C ALA A 85 0.74 -1.63 -13.83
N SER A 86 1.74 -0.98 -13.24
CA SER A 86 1.66 -0.57 -11.83
C SER A 86 0.66 0.59 -11.71
N ALA A 87 -0.36 0.43 -10.87
CA ALA A 87 -1.39 1.44 -10.65
C ALA A 87 -1.09 2.35 -9.44
N GLY A 88 0.05 2.13 -8.78
CA GLY A 88 0.49 2.86 -7.60
C GLY A 88 0.49 2.01 -6.33
N THR A 89 0.90 2.64 -5.23
CA THR A 89 0.99 2.04 -3.91
C THR A 89 0.34 2.98 -2.92
N ASP A 90 -0.45 2.46 -1.98
CA ASP A 90 -0.90 3.26 -0.84
C ASP A 90 0.09 3.03 0.33
N PRO A 91 0.82 4.06 0.79
CA PRO A 91 1.80 3.95 1.87
C PRO A 91 1.17 3.46 3.19
N PRO A 92 1.49 2.24 3.66
CA PRO A 92 0.98 1.76 4.94
C PRO A 92 1.84 2.27 6.10
N PHE A 93 1.34 2.13 7.32
CA PHE A 93 2.17 2.23 8.51
C PHE A 93 2.90 0.92 8.80
N ALA A 94 4.08 0.99 9.41
CA ALA A 94 4.85 -0.19 9.79
C ALA A 94 4.01 -1.13 10.67
N GLY A 95 4.03 -2.43 10.35
CA GLY A 95 3.17 -3.45 10.93
C GLY A 95 1.89 -3.74 10.14
N GLN A 96 1.56 -2.92 9.13
CA GLN A 96 0.47 -3.18 8.19
C GLN A 96 1.01 -3.71 6.86
N PRO A 97 0.26 -4.57 6.13
CA PRO A 97 0.70 -5.04 4.83
C PRO A 97 0.67 -3.89 3.79
N ALA A 98 1.77 -3.73 3.05
CA ALA A 98 1.83 -2.83 1.89
C ALA A 98 1.09 -3.44 0.72
N GLY A 99 0.07 -2.75 0.22
CA GLY A 99 -0.66 -3.12 -0.99
C GLY A 99 -0.04 -2.49 -2.22
N PHE A 100 0.49 -3.33 -3.12
CA PHE A 100 0.92 -2.91 -4.44
C PHE A 100 -0.23 -3.13 -5.43
N ALA A 101 -0.82 -2.04 -5.91
CA ALA A 101 -1.93 -2.11 -6.86
C ALA A 101 -1.39 -2.27 -8.29
N LEU A 102 -1.83 -3.32 -8.96
CA LEU A 102 -1.51 -3.63 -10.35
C LEU A 102 -2.78 -3.56 -11.18
N ASN A 103 -2.72 -2.88 -12.31
CA ASN A 103 -3.79 -2.88 -13.29
C ASN A 103 -3.52 -3.94 -14.36
N LEU A 104 -4.41 -4.91 -14.48
CA LEU A 104 -4.41 -5.91 -15.53
C LEU A 104 -5.40 -5.48 -16.61
N ARG A 105 -4.93 -5.35 -17.85
CA ARG A 105 -5.77 -4.98 -19.00
C ARG A 105 -5.82 -6.12 -19.99
N ASN A 106 -7.04 -6.52 -20.35
CA ASN A 106 -7.32 -7.48 -21.41
C ASN A 106 -7.81 -6.75 -22.66
N GLU A 107 -6.95 -6.56 -23.65
CA GLU A 107 -7.28 -5.95 -24.95
C GLU A 107 -7.82 -6.98 -25.97
N SER A 108 -8.05 -8.22 -25.54
CA SER A 108 -8.51 -9.29 -26.41
C SER A 108 -10.04 -9.36 -26.42
N ILE A 109 -10.58 -9.87 -27.53
CA ILE A 109 -11.99 -10.25 -27.65
C ILE A 109 -12.35 -11.49 -26.80
N ALA A 110 -11.34 -12.25 -26.36
CA ALA A 110 -11.53 -13.41 -25.50
C ALA A 110 -11.37 -13.00 -24.02
N ALA A 111 -12.27 -13.50 -23.17
CA ALA A 111 -12.16 -13.34 -21.71
C ALA A 111 -10.94 -14.09 -21.16
N ARG A 112 -10.33 -13.55 -20.10
CA ARG A 112 -9.25 -14.21 -19.34
C ARG A 112 -9.81 -14.61 -17.99
N ILE A 113 -9.74 -15.90 -17.67
CA ILE A 113 -10.44 -16.46 -16.51
C ILE A 113 -9.42 -16.95 -15.49
N ASP A 114 -9.69 -16.75 -14.20
CA ASP A 114 -8.84 -17.23 -13.11
C ASP A 114 -7.37 -16.84 -13.27
N ILE A 115 -7.15 -15.52 -13.35
CA ILE A 115 -5.82 -14.94 -13.32
C ILE A 115 -5.43 -14.73 -11.85
N GLU A 116 -4.49 -15.56 -11.39
CA GLU A 116 -3.92 -15.53 -10.05
C GLU A 116 -2.71 -14.58 -10.04
N ALA A 117 -2.64 -13.64 -9.11
CA ALA A 117 -1.43 -12.89 -8.79
C ALA A 117 -0.82 -13.46 -7.50
N CYS A 118 0.47 -13.82 -7.55
CA CYS A 118 1.20 -14.40 -6.43
C CYS A 118 2.54 -13.69 -6.25
N ARG A 119 2.85 -13.25 -5.02
CA ARG A 119 4.21 -12.82 -4.67
C ARG A 119 5.18 -14.00 -4.63
N GLU A 120 4.79 -15.03 -3.88
CA GLU A 120 5.53 -16.29 -3.73
C GLU A 120 4.68 -17.46 -4.23
N ARG A 121 5.34 -18.46 -4.82
CA ARG A 121 4.74 -19.56 -5.60
C ARG A 121 3.86 -20.55 -4.79
N ARG A 122 3.28 -20.11 -3.66
CA ARG A 122 2.50 -20.92 -2.71
C ARG A 122 1.02 -20.57 -2.67
N GLU A 123 0.66 -19.29 -2.63
CA GLU A 123 -0.74 -18.87 -2.45
C GLU A 123 -1.05 -17.67 -3.35
N ALA A 124 -2.27 -17.64 -3.89
CA ALA A 124 -2.74 -16.52 -4.70
C ALA A 124 -3.15 -15.38 -3.75
N ASP A 125 -2.45 -14.26 -3.84
CA ASP A 125 -2.80 -13.05 -3.09
C ASP A 125 -4.14 -12.50 -3.57
N ALA A 126 -4.44 -12.71 -4.86
CA ALA A 126 -5.70 -12.36 -5.47
C ALA A 126 -5.95 -13.17 -6.75
N THR A 127 -7.23 -13.41 -7.04
CA THR A 127 -7.69 -14.05 -8.27
C THR A 127 -8.73 -13.17 -8.93
N VAL A 128 -8.59 -12.95 -10.24
CA VAL A 128 -9.51 -12.12 -11.01
C VAL A 128 -9.79 -12.72 -12.38
N SER A 129 -11.00 -12.47 -12.89
CA SER A 129 -11.36 -12.75 -14.28
C SER A 129 -11.57 -11.43 -15.02
N LEU A 130 -11.00 -11.32 -16.21
CA LEU A 130 -11.06 -10.17 -17.09
C LEU A 130 -11.99 -10.48 -18.27
N PRO A 131 -13.17 -9.87 -18.36
CA PRO A 131 -13.98 -9.87 -19.57
C PRO A 131 -13.20 -9.35 -20.81
N PRO A 132 -13.74 -9.53 -22.03
CA PRO A 132 -13.21 -8.90 -23.22
C PRO A 132 -13.11 -7.38 -23.07
N ASP A 133 -12.04 -6.78 -23.58
CA ASP A 133 -11.78 -5.32 -23.54
C ASP A 133 -12.03 -4.65 -22.18
N SER A 134 -11.47 -5.24 -21.11
CA SER A 134 -11.67 -4.77 -19.74
C SER A 134 -10.37 -4.64 -18.97
N ASP A 135 -10.43 -3.84 -17.90
CA ASP A 135 -9.38 -3.72 -16.91
C ASP A 135 -9.84 -4.21 -15.54
N ALA A 136 -8.91 -4.73 -14.75
CA ALA A 136 -9.14 -5.06 -13.36
C ALA A 136 -7.91 -4.74 -12.51
N LYS A 137 -8.18 -4.20 -11.32
CA LYS A 137 -7.15 -3.92 -10.32
C LYS A 137 -6.95 -5.13 -9.43
N VAL A 138 -5.70 -5.51 -9.24
CA VAL A 138 -5.26 -6.59 -8.37
C VAL A 138 -4.28 -6.04 -7.36
N GLN A 139 -4.38 -6.44 -6.10
CA GLN A 139 -3.46 -6.01 -5.05
C GLN A 139 -2.57 -7.17 -4.62
N VAL A 140 -1.26 -6.95 -4.63
CA VAL A 140 -0.28 -7.88 -4.06
C VAL A 140 0.16 -7.32 -2.72
N GLN A 141 0.00 -8.09 -1.65
CA GLN A 141 0.32 -7.65 -0.31
C GLN A 141 1.73 -8.08 0.11
N MET A 142 2.47 -7.16 0.72
CA MET A 142 3.76 -7.43 1.33
C MET A 142 3.73 -7.11 2.82
N PRO A 143 4.10 -8.05 3.71
CA PRO A 143 4.20 -7.75 5.13
C PRO A 143 5.31 -6.72 5.34
N THR A 144 5.03 -5.67 6.10
CA THR A 144 6.01 -4.64 6.45
C THR A 144 6.17 -4.59 7.96
N ALA A 145 7.38 -4.87 8.45
CA ALA A 145 7.67 -4.88 9.90
C ALA A 145 8.29 -3.56 10.37
N ARG A 146 8.98 -2.85 9.48
CA ARG A 146 9.72 -1.62 9.77
C ARG A 146 9.41 -0.55 8.73
N ARG A 147 9.62 0.72 9.09
CA ARG A 147 9.48 1.85 8.16
C ARG A 147 10.56 1.84 7.08
N GLY A 148 10.29 2.52 5.97
CA GLY A 148 11.25 2.71 4.87
C GLY A 148 10.75 2.21 3.52
N ARG A 149 11.65 2.17 2.53
CA ARG A 149 11.32 1.83 1.14
C ARG A 149 11.23 0.32 0.97
N VAL A 150 10.05 -0.17 0.60
CA VAL A 150 9.80 -1.57 0.25
C VAL A 150 9.65 -1.67 -1.26
N HIS A 151 10.43 -2.55 -1.88
CA HIS A 151 10.42 -2.72 -3.34
C HIS A 151 9.68 -4.01 -3.71
N LEU A 152 8.65 -3.90 -4.55
CA LEU A 152 8.07 -5.07 -5.19
C LEU A 152 8.95 -5.47 -6.38
N ARG A 153 9.99 -6.26 -6.14
CA ARG A 153 10.96 -6.63 -7.18
C ARG A 153 10.47 -7.69 -8.14
N ARG A 154 9.53 -8.50 -7.67
CA ARG A 154 9.07 -9.69 -8.38
C ARG A 154 7.67 -10.06 -7.94
N PHE A 155 6.85 -10.42 -8.92
CA PHE A 155 5.60 -11.15 -8.70
C PHE A 155 5.34 -12.10 -9.87
N GLU A 156 4.50 -13.08 -9.64
CA GLU A 156 4.06 -14.05 -10.65
C GLU A 156 2.59 -13.81 -10.96
N VAL A 157 2.24 -13.91 -12.24
CA VAL A 157 0.85 -14.05 -12.68
C VAL A 157 0.68 -15.46 -13.21
N ALA A 158 -0.31 -16.18 -12.71
CA ALA A 158 -0.56 -17.57 -13.04
C ALA A 158 -2.02 -17.80 -13.41
N THR A 159 -2.29 -18.95 -14.04
CA THR A 159 -3.64 -19.44 -14.24
C THR A 159 -3.63 -20.97 -14.28
N ARG A 160 -4.75 -21.54 -13.85
CA ARG A 160 -5.02 -22.99 -13.90
C ARG A 160 -6.25 -23.32 -14.75
N PHE A 161 -6.86 -22.30 -15.35
CA PHE A 161 -7.99 -22.46 -16.25
C PHE A 161 -7.60 -23.33 -17.46
N PRO A 162 -8.48 -24.23 -17.96
CA PRO A 162 -9.86 -24.46 -17.50
C PRO A 162 -10.04 -25.55 -16.44
N PHE A 163 -9.30 -26.66 -16.52
CA PHE A 163 -9.56 -27.86 -15.72
C PHE A 163 -8.59 -28.08 -14.56
N GLY A 164 -7.65 -27.15 -14.33
CA GLY A 164 -6.62 -27.32 -13.31
C GLY A 164 -5.55 -28.37 -13.66
N LEU A 165 -5.55 -28.92 -14.87
CA LEU A 165 -4.56 -29.91 -15.35
C LEU A 165 -3.17 -29.31 -15.55
N PHE A 166 -3.12 -28.05 -15.97
CA PHE A 166 -1.89 -27.32 -16.24
C PHE A 166 -1.88 -26.02 -15.45
N ARG A 167 -0.69 -25.57 -15.06
CA ARG A 167 -0.46 -24.25 -14.52
C ARG A 167 0.43 -23.48 -15.50
N ALA A 168 -0.12 -22.43 -16.10
CA ALA A 168 0.66 -21.46 -16.84
C ALA A 168 1.02 -20.29 -15.91
N TRP A 169 2.25 -19.78 -16.00
CA TRP A 169 2.65 -18.60 -15.24
C TRP A 169 3.70 -17.75 -15.97
N ALA A 170 3.71 -16.47 -15.66
CA ALA A 170 4.72 -15.51 -16.09
C ALA A 170 5.29 -14.81 -14.85
N VAL A 171 6.59 -14.54 -14.86
CA VAL A 171 7.27 -13.77 -13.82
C VAL A 171 7.46 -12.36 -14.33
N LEU A 172 7.13 -11.37 -13.52
CA LEU A 172 7.32 -9.96 -13.80
C LEU A 172 8.25 -9.35 -12.76
N HIS A 173 9.03 -8.35 -13.18
CA HIS A 173 9.95 -7.61 -12.32
C HIS A 173 9.63 -6.11 -12.40
N PRO A 174 8.54 -5.65 -11.78
CA PRO A 174 8.19 -4.23 -11.80
C PRO A 174 9.21 -3.45 -10.97
N ASP A 175 9.48 -2.22 -11.38
CA ASP A 175 10.29 -1.26 -10.63
C ASP A 175 9.36 -0.36 -9.81
N THR A 176 8.59 -0.97 -8.90
CA THR A 176 7.63 -0.25 -8.04
C THR A 176 8.07 -0.33 -6.60
N GLU A 177 8.11 0.83 -5.96
CA GLU A 177 8.42 0.99 -4.56
C GLU A 177 7.23 1.56 -3.80
N CYS A 178 7.13 1.20 -2.52
CA CYS A 178 6.19 1.73 -1.56
C CYS A 178 6.99 2.26 -0.35
N LEU A 179 6.69 3.47 0.09
CA LEU A 179 7.25 4.01 1.32
C LEU A 179 6.37 3.60 2.49
N VAL A 180 6.94 2.96 3.50
CA VAL A 180 6.25 2.54 4.72
C VAL A 180 6.49 3.58 5.79
N TYR A 181 5.41 4.12 6.35
CA TYR A 181 5.47 5.12 7.41
C TYR A 181 5.84 4.51 8.77
N PRO A 182 6.50 5.26 9.66
CA PRO A 182 6.65 4.85 11.07
C PRO A 182 5.29 4.54 11.69
N ARG A 183 5.22 3.45 12.47
CA ARG A 183 4.00 3.07 13.18
C ARG A 183 3.65 4.16 14.21
N PRO A 184 2.46 4.76 14.17
CA PRO A 184 2.05 5.72 15.18
C PRO A 184 2.10 5.06 16.57
N ALA A 185 2.69 5.76 17.55
CA ALA A 185 2.69 5.31 18.93
C ALA A 185 1.24 5.15 19.43
N ALA A 186 0.97 4.06 20.16
CA ALA A 186 -0.35 3.80 20.72
C ALA A 186 -0.69 4.81 21.82
N ASP A 187 0.27 5.03 22.73
CA ASP A 187 0.20 6.01 23.81
C ASP A 187 1.28 7.06 23.59
N ALA A 188 0.93 8.17 22.95
CA ALA A 188 1.79 9.33 22.83
C ALA A 188 1.33 10.44 23.81
N PRO A 189 2.26 11.20 24.40
CA PRO A 189 1.88 12.44 25.07
C PRO A 189 1.24 13.41 24.06
N PRO A 190 0.42 14.36 24.53
CA PRO A 190 -0.20 15.33 23.62
C PRO A 190 0.87 16.12 22.84
N PRO A 191 0.57 16.53 21.60
CA PRO A 191 1.51 17.33 20.81
C PRO A 191 1.89 18.61 21.55
N PRO A 192 3.17 19.02 21.50
CA PRO A 192 3.58 20.30 22.07
C PRO A 192 2.82 21.41 21.36
N ARG A 193 2.11 22.24 22.12
CA ARG A 193 1.52 23.47 21.59
C ARG A 193 2.68 24.43 21.31
N ALA A 194 2.72 25.02 20.12
CA ALA A 194 3.66 26.10 19.86
C ALA A 194 3.37 27.21 20.86
N ALA A 195 4.37 27.53 21.70
CA ALA A 195 4.37 28.77 22.44
C ALA A 195 4.50 29.89 21.39
N THR A 196 3.39 30.55 21.07
CA THR A 196 3.45 31.86 20.46
C THR A 196 4.26 32.74 21.40
N GLY A 197 5.42 33.20 20.93
CA GLY A 197 6.38 33.90 21.76
C GLY A 197 5.80 35.17 22.37
N GLU A 198 5.82 35.27 23.68
CA GLU A 198 6.62 36.22 24.46
C GLU A 198 6.46 35.85 25.95
N ASP A 199 7.49 36.12 26.74
CA ASP A 199 7.59 35.80 28.16
C ASP A 199 6.30 36.13 28.94
N GLY A 200 5.74 35.13 29.63
CA GLY A 200 4.54 35.33 30.44
C GLY A 200 4.27 34.19 31.40
N ALA A 201 4.80 34.31 32.61
CA ALA A 201 4.46 33.46 33.73
C ALA A 201 2.96 33.56 34.13
N SER A 202 2.47 32.49 34.76
CA SER A 202 1.11 32.30 35.32
C SER A 202 0.04 31.99 34.27
N GLY A 203 -0.95 31.14 34.49
CA GLY A 203 -1.43 30.43 35.65
C GLY A 203 -2.70 29.71 35.19
N ARG A 204 -2.95 28.51 35.70
CA ARG A 204 -4.18 27.75 35.47
C ARG A 204 -5.39 28.60 35.93
N GLY A 205 -6.32 28.94 35.04
CA GLY A 205 -7.63 29.47 35.44
C GLY A 205 -8.42 30.19 34.34
N GLU A 206 -9.50 29.55 33.88
CA GLU A 206 -10.67 30.07 33.13
C GLU A 206 -10.45 31.18 32.08
N ASP A 207 -10.46 30.76 30.82
CA ASP A 207 -10.78 31.51 29.60
C ASP A 207 -10.08 32.87 29.41
N ASP A 208 -8.87 32.80 28.85
CA ASP A 208 -8.08 33.82 28.13
C ASP A 208 -8.71 35.22 28.01
N PHE A 209 -8.65 35.98 29.10
CA PHE A 209 -8.97 37.40 29.12
C PHE A 209 -7.80 38.21 28.58
N SER A 210 -7.96 38.84 27.40
CA SER A 210 -6.89 39.63 26.75
C SER A 210 -6.95 41.12 27.07
N GLY A 211 -8.10 41.63 27.52
CA GLY A 211 -8.24 43.05 27.86
C GLY A 211 -9.68 43.56 28.00
N LEU A 212 -9.81 44.86 28.26
CA LEU A 212 -11.08 45.59 28.31
C LEU A 212 -11.09 46.60 27.17
N LYS A 213 -12.10 46.52 26.30
CA LYS A 213 -12.34 47.49 25.23
C LYS A 213 -13.60 48.30 25.52
N ASN A 214 -13.63 49.54 25.05
CA ASN A 214 -14.85 50.36 25.06
C ASN A 214 -15.95 49.68 24.24
N TYR A 215 -17.16 49.63 24.81
CA TYR A 215 -18.34 49.02 24.22
C TYR A 215 -18.74 49.74 22.94
N HIS A 216 -18.92 48.98 21.86
CA HIS A 216 -19.53 49.47 20.64
C HIS A 216 -20.93 48.87 20.45
N PRO A 217 -21.88 49.62 19.86
CA PRO A 217 -23.19 49.09 19.49
C PRO A 217 -23.04 47.92 18.52
N GLY A 218 -23.28 46.69 19.00
CA GLY A 218 -23.03 45.44 18.28
C GLY A 218 -22.38 44.36 19.15
N ASP A 219 -21.76 44.73 20.27
CA ASP A 219 -21.12 43.78 21.17
C ASP A 219 -22.13 42.98 22.02
N PRO A 220 -21.93 41.65 22.20
CA PRO A 220 -22.88 40.81 22.92
C PRO A 220 -22.99 41.21 24.41
N PRO A 221 -24.22 41.40 24.95
CA PRO A 221 -24.42 41.93 26.29
C PRO A 221 -23.90 41.01 27.42
N ARG A 222 -23.66 39.72 27.14
CA ARG A 222 -23.05 38.77 28.10
C ARG A 222 -21.56 39.05 28.36
N ARG A 223 -20.89 39.82 27.51
CA ARG A 223 -19.45 40.14 27.63
C ARG A 223 -19.19 41.48 28.33
N ILE A 224 -20.23 42.19 28.75
CA ILE A 224 -20.09 43.48 29.44
C ILE A 224 -19.51 43.26 30.84
N ALA A 225 -18.44 43.99 31.16
CA ALA A 225 -17.82 43.98 32.47
C ALA A 225 -18.61 44.86 33.45
N TRP A 226 -19.78 44.38 33.88
CA TRP A 226 -20.71 45.12 34.76
C TRP A 226 -20.07 45.65 36.05
N LYS A 227 -19.05 44.96 36.59
CA LYS A 227 -18.29 45.40 37.76
C LYS A 227 -17.47 46.68 37.52
N ALA A 228 -17.00 46.93 36.30
CA ALA A 228 -16.28 48.15 35.93
C ALA A 228 -17.25 49.33 35.72
N HIS A 229 -18.40 49.07 35.09
CA HIS A 229 -19.46 50.06 34.89
C HIS A 229 -20.07 50.56 36.22
N ALA A 230 -20.25 49.67 37.20
CA ALA A 230 -20.81 50.03 38.51
C ALA A 230 -19.96 51.01 39.34
N ARG A 231 -18.71 51.27 38.95
CA ARG A 231 -17.80 52.22 39.61
C ARG A 231 -17.74 53.59 38.92
N GLY A 232 -18.65 53.88 37.99
CA GLY A 232 -18.76 55.18 37.32
C GLY A 232 -17.86 55.34 36.10
N GLY A 233 -17.30 54.25 35.57
CA GLY A 233 -16.51 54.24 34.33
C GLY A 233 -17.35 53.95 33.08
N GLU A 234 -16.74 54.11 31.91
CA GLU A 234 -17.33 53.78 30.61
C GLU A 234 -17.70 52.28 30.51
N LEU A 235 -18.67 51.96 29.63
CA LEU A 235 -19.06 50.57 29.36
C LEU A 235 -17.88 49.84 28.71
N LEU A 236 -17.30 48.88 29.43
CA LEU A 236 -16.20 48.04 28.96
C LEU A 236 -16.68 46.61 28.67
N VAL A 237 -16.18 46.02 27.59
CA VAL A 237 -16.43 44.65 27.17
C VAL A 237 -15.18 43.82 27.39
N LYS A 238 -15.35 42.62 27.96
CA LYS A 238 -14.28 41.62 28.09
C LYS A 238 -13.93 41.08 26.72
N GLU A 239 -12.67 41.28 26.32
CA GLU A 239 -12.10 40.68 25.13
C GLU A 239 -11.51 39.31 25.50
N PHE A 240 -11.94 38.28 24.78
CA PHE A 240 -11.40 36.92 24.91
C PHE A 240 -10.51 36.69 23.70
N ALA A 241 -9.29 36.18 23.92
CA ALA A 241 -8.44 35.76 22.81
C ALA A 241 -9.19 34.70 22.00
N GLY A 242 -9.24 34.86 20.67
CA GLY A 242 -9.80 33.85 19.79
C GLY A 242 -9.07 32.52 19.99
N ALA A 243 -9.75 31.41 19.73
CA ALA A 243 -9.10 30.11 19.65
C ALA A 243 -8.03 30.19 18.55
N ASP A 244 -6.78 30.50 18.94
CA ASP A 244 -5.68 30.64 18.01
C ASP A 244 -5.52 29.31 17.27
N GLU A 245 -5.47 29.40 15.94
CA GLU A 245 -4.98 28.37 15.03
C GLU A 245 -3.48 28.15 15.31
N SER A 246 -3.18 27.63 16.51
CA SER A 246 -1.83 27.35 16.96
C SER A 246 -1.21 26.35 16.01
N THR A 247 -0.28 26.84 15.20
CA THR A 247 0.45 26.05 14.23
C THR A 247 1.42 25.13 14.99
N LEU A 248 1.37 23.83 14.73
CA LEU A 248 2.17 22.83 15.45
C LEU A 248 3.43 22.50 14.65
N VAL A 249 4.61 22.66 15.24
CA VAL A 249 5.87 22.20 14.63
C VAL A 249 6.44 21.08 15.48
N PHE A 250 6.53 19.87 14.90
CA PHE A 250 7.07 18.71 15.59
C PHE A 250 8.55 18.58 15.32
N ASP A 251 9.37 18.72 16.36
CA ASP A 251 10.83 18.62 16.28
C ASP A 251 11.29 17.27 16.85
N LEU A 252 12.12 16.55 16.09
CA LEU A 252 12.67 15.26 16.50
C LEU A 252 13.56 15.35 17.74
N GLU A 253 14.29 16.44 17.93
CA GLU A 253 15.16 16.58 19.10
C GLU A 253 14.34 16.67 20.39
N SER A 254 13.21 17.39 20.33
CA SER A 254 12.27 17.55 21.45
C SER A 254 11.28 16.39 21.61
N ALA A 255 11.14 15.53 20.60
CA ALA A 255 10.23 14.40 20.66
C ALA A 255 10.63 13.40 21.77
N PRO A 256 9.66 12.93 22.58
CA PRO A 256 9.92 11.94 23.61
C PRO A 256 10.13 10.56 23.00
N GLY A 257 11.09 9.82 23.53
CA GLY A 257 11.41 8.47 23.07
C GLY A 257 12.83 8.06 23.50
N ALA A 258 13.01 6.79 23.81
CA ALA A 258 14.31 6.24 24.20
C ALA A 258 15.26 6.09 23.01
N ASP A 259 14.71 5.77 21.84
CA ASP A 259 15.44 5.59 20.58
C ASP A 259 14.80 6.39 19.44
N LEU A 260 15.48 6.39 18.29
CA LEU A 260 15.02 7.11 17.11
C LEU A 260 13.65 6.61 16.61
N GLU A 261 13.43 5.29 16.63
CA GLU A 261 12.16 4.68 16.20
C GLU A 261 10.99 5.14 17.07
N ALA A 262 11.14 5.17 18.40
CA ALA A 262 10.10 5.64 19.31
C ALA A 262 9.79 7.12 19.07
N LYS A 263 10.80 7.97 18.92
CA LYS A 263 10.61 9.40 18.61
C LYS A 263 9.82 9.59 17.32
N LEU A 264 10.19 8.89 16.25
CA LEU A 264 9.47 8.96 14.98
C LEU A 264 8.06 8.39 15.05
N SER A 265 7.83 7.38 15.89
CA SER A 265 6.50 6.82 16.16
C SER A 265 5.58 7.82 16.87
N VAL A 266 6.13 8.59 17.82
CA VAL A 266 5.41 9.69 18.49
C VAL A 266 5.11 10.82 17.51
N MET A 267 6.09 11.25 16.71
CA MET A 267 5.87 12.30 15.72
C MET A 267 4.82 11.88 14.67
N ALA A 268 4.84 10.62 14.23
CA ALA A 268 3.84 10.09 13.31
C ALA A 268 2.44 10.14 13.92
N ARG A 269 2.32 9.85 15.22
CA ARG A 269 1.06 9.97 15.97
C ARG A 269 0.59 11.42 16.02
N TRP A 270 1.47 12.36 16.34
CA TRP A 270 1.14 13.80 16.36
C TRP A 270 0.70 14.33 14.99
N VAL A 271 1.34 13.91 13.90
CA VAL A 271 0.92 14.27 12.53
C VAL A 271 -0.48 13.75 12.21
N VAL A 272 -0.78 12.49 12.59
CA VAL A 272 -2.12 11.91 12.38
C VAL A 272 -3.19 12.63 13.20
N GLU A 273 -2.90 12.96 14.46
CA GLU A 273 -3.82 13.69 15.33
C GLU A 273 -4.05 15.14 14.86
N ALA A 274 -2.98 15.87 14.51
CA ALA A 274 -3.09 17.24 14.03
C ALA A 274 -3.90 17.33 12.73
N HIS A 275 -3.69 16.38 11.81
CA HIS A 275 -4.50 16.27 10.60
C HIS A 275 -5.97 15.97 10.91
N ALA A 276 -6.26 15.03 11.82
CA ALA A 276 -7.62 14.70 12.22
C ALA A 276 -8.35 15.88 12.89
N ASN A 277 -7.61 16.73 13.61
CA ASN A 277 -8.12 17.94 14.25
C ASN A 277 -8.17 19.16 13.30
N GLY A 278 -7.71 19.02 12.04
CA GLY A 278 -7.69 20.13 11.08
C GLY A 278 -6.72 21.26 11.43
N GLN A 279 -5.70 21.00 12.25
CA GLN A 279 -4.75 22.02 12.68
C GLN A 279 -3.59 22.16 11.68
N PRO A 280 -3.01 23.37 11.49
CA PRO A 280 -1.80 23.51 10.70
C PRO A 280 -0.61 22.83 11.39
N PHE A 281 0.14 22.00 10.67
CA PHE A 281 1.31 21.32 11.25
C PHE A 281 2.51 21.22 10.30
N GLY A 282 3.70 21.13 10.86
CA GLY A 282 4.98 20.93 10.18
C GLY A 282 5.90 20.00 10.96
N VAL A 283 6.99 19.56 10.34
CA VAL A 283 7.95 18.61 10.93
C VAL A 283 9.36 19.13 10.73
N ARG A 284 10.15 19.12 11.80
CA ARG A 284 11.57 19.45 11.78
C ARG A 284 12.40 18.22 12.10
N LEU A 285 13.24 17.84 11.15
CA LEU A 285 14.22 16.77 11.25
C LEU A 285 15.60 17.35 10.99
N PRO A 286 16.68 16.82 11.60
CA PRO A 286 18.04 17.20 11.25
C PRO A 286 18.29 17.04 9.73
N GLY A 287 18.49 18.16 9.02
CA GLY A 287 18.71 18.18 7.57
C GLY A 287 17.45 18.12 6.69
N THR A 288 16.24 18.11 7.26
CA THR A 288 14.98 18.21 6.50
C THR A 288 13.93 18.93 7.32
N GLU A 289 13.47 20.08 6.84
CA GLU A 289 12.38 20.84 7.45
C GLU A 289 11.20 20.88 6.49
N VAL A 290 10.03 20.53 6.99
CA VAL A 290 8.77 20.61 6.26
C VAL A 290 7.97 21.74 6.88
N ASP A 291 7.78 22.80 6.08
CA ASP A 291 6.99 23.98 6.47
C ASP A 291 5.58 23.59 6.88
N THR A 292 4.94 24.47 7.64
CA THR A 292 3.61 24.22 8.17
C THR A 292 2.55 24.32 7.08
N GLY A 293 1.60 23.40 7.11
CA GLY A 293 0.53 23.34 6.11
C GLY A 293 -0.70 22.64 6.64
N LEU A 294 -1.69 22.48 5.76
CA LEU A 294 -2.99 21.87 6.06
C LEU A 294 -3.34 20.78 5.04
N GLY A 295 -4.18 19.83 5.46
CA GLY A 295 -4.79 18.82 4.59
C GLY A 295 -3.96 17.55 4.36
N ASP A 296 -4.42 16.72 3.43
CA ASP A 296 -3.86 15.39 3.15
C ASP A 296 -2.47 15.44 2.50
N ALA A 297 -2.24 16.43 1.64
CA ALA A 297 -0.93 16.62 1.00
C ALA A 297 0.14 16.88 2.06
N GLN A 298 -0.16 17.75 3.04
CA GLN A 298 0.74 18.03 4.16
C GLN A 298 0.98 16.79 5.02
N ARG A 299 -0.07 16.03 5.34
CA ARG A 299 0.06 14.78 6.08
C ARG A 299 1.02 13.81 5.41
N ARG A 300 0.90 13.63 4.09
CA ARG A 300 1.79 12.77 3.30
C ARG A 300 3.22 13.29 3.29
N LEU A 301 3.44 14.58 3.05
CA LEU A 301 4.78 15.18 3.06
C LEU A 301 5.50 14.98 4.40
N CYS A 302 4.81 15.23 5.51
CA CYS A 302 5.35 15.01 6.85
C CYS A 302 5.66 13.53 7.11
N LEU A 303 4.74 12.61 6.79
CA LEU A 303 4.96 11.17 6.98
C LEU A 303 6.06 10.61 6.06
N ASP A 304 6.18 11.11 4.82
CA ASP A 304 7.25 10.76 3.89
C ASP A 304 8.62 11.17 4.45
N ALA A 305 8.73 12.37 5.02
CA ALA A 305 9.96 12.85 5.63
C ALA A 305 10.35 11.98 6.85
N LEU A 306 9.39 11.69 7.73
CA LEU A 306 9.61 10.79 8.87
C LEU A 306 10.01 9.38 8.43
N ALA A 307 9.43 8.88 7.33
CA ALA A 307 9.71 7.56 6.80
C ALA A 307 11.13 7.43 6.22
N ARG A 308 11.65 8.49 5.61
CA ARG A 308 12.98 8.52 4.99
C ARG A 308 14.10 8.81 5.99
N TYR A 309 13.78 9.42 7.12
CA TYR A 309 14.78 9.86 8.09
C TYR A 309 15.54 8.72 8.75
N GLY A 310 16.87 8.87 8.84
CA GLY A 310 17.77 7.90 9.48
C GLY A 310 17.94 6.59 8.71
N LEU A 311 17.43 6.49 7.49
CA LEU A 311 17.71 5.38 6.60
C LEU A 311 18.97 5.71 5.79
N THR A 312 20.08 5.04 6.11
CA THR A 312 21.24 5.01 5.21
C THR A 312 20.78 4.34 3.91
N GLU A 313 20.99 4.99 2.76
CA GLU A 313 20.72 4.33 1.48
C GLU A 313 21.56 3.03 1.39
N GLU A 314 20.90 1.93 1.02
CA GLU A 314 21.39 0.58 0.61
C GLU A 314 21.45 -0.57 1.65
N PRO A 315 21.30 -1.86 1.21
CA PRO A 315 20.79 -2.39 -0.06
C PRO A 315 19.52 -3.25 0.11
N ASP A 316 18.81 -3.44 -1.01
CA ASP A 316 18.12 -4.67 -1.41
C ASP A 316 17.78 -5.66 -0.28
N VAL A 317 16.60 -5.53 0.33
CA VAL A 317 16.01 -6.66 1.07
C VAL A 317 15.61 -7.72 0.03
N GLU A 318 16.57 -8.54 -0.40
CA GLU A 318 16.32 -9.84 -0.99
C GLU A 318 15.70 -10.71 0.10
N LEU A 319 14.36 -10.79 0.11
CA LEU A 319 13.68 -11.86 0.80
C LEU A 319 13.77 -13.10 -0.12
N ASP A 320 14.64 -14.03 0.28
CA ASP A 320 14.89 -15.35 -0.34
C ASP A 320 13.63 -16.24 -0.44
#